data_AF-A0A0G4Q026-F1
#
_entry.id   AF-A0A0G4Q026-F1
#
_cell.length_a   1.000
_cell.length_b   1.000
_cell.length_c   1.000
_cell.angle_alpha   90.00
_cell.angle_beta   90.00
_cell.angle_gamma   90.00
#
_symmetry.space_group_name_H-M   'P 1'
#
loop_
_entity.id
_entity.type
_entity.pdbx_description
1 polymer ?
#
loop_
_entity_poly.entity_id
_entity_poly.type
_entity_poly.pdbx_seq_one_letter_code
_entity_poly.pdbx_strand_id
1 'polypeptide(L)'
;MRTKPYMRMLKLIPAFIVVATLSACSSQNANSRLANSSTAPLNTSSSTSISQASQDEFESLVKNLDIKSKILDQYADWKGVAYRLGGNTKRGIDCSAFVQRTFLDQFGVELPRSTSDQQFSGTQVNKSKLQAGDLVLFKTGRTMRHVGIYIGNDKFVHASTSNGVTVSEMSNTYWNKRFYAARRVIDKNDTALAENTLSQNVLR
;
A
#
# COMPACT_ATOMS: atom_id res chain seq x y z
N MET A 1 -53.86 -4.11 23.10
CA MET A 1 -53.34 -5.36 23.70
C MET A 1 -52.28 -5.92 22.75
N ARG A 2 -50.99 -6.14 23.03
CA ARG A 2 -50.15 -6.09 24.23
C ARG A 2 -48.76 -5.59 23.77
N THR A 3 -48.21 -4.60 24.47
CA THR A 3 -46.82 -4.13 24.36
C THR A 3 -45.88 -5.12 25.04
N LYS A 4 -44.74 -5.47 24.42
CA LYS A 4 -43.66 -6.23 25.08
C LYS A 4 -42.63 -5.26 25.67
N PRO A 5 -42.28 -5.36 26.96
CA PRO A 5 -41.41 -4.40 27.62
C PRO A 5 -39.92 -4.71 27.42
N TYR A 6 -39.19 -3.61 27.39
CA TYR A 6 -37.75 -3.43 27.46
C TYR A 6 -37.17 -3.95 28.78
N MET A 7 -36.06 -4.70 28.71
CA MET A 7 -35.20 -4.96 29.88
C MET A 7 -33.74 -4.67 29.51
N ARG A 8 -33.23 -3.54 30.02
CA ARG A 8 -31.80 -3.23 30.14
C ARG A 8 -31.18 -4.17 31.16
N MET A 9 -30.21 -4.98 30.75
CA MET A 9 -29.30 -5.65 31.67
C MET A 9 -27.96 -4.92 31.65
N LEU A 10 -27.83 -4.00 32.61
CA LEU A 10 -26.61 -3.34 33.03
C LEU A 10 -25.65 -4.41 33.57
N LYS A 11 -24.62 -4.79 32.79
CA LYS A 11 -23.53 -5.63 33.29
C LYS A 11 -22.41 -4.70 33.79
N LEU A 12 -22.30 -4.63 35.12
CA LEU A 12 -21.21 -3.99 35.84
C LEU A 12 -19.89 -4.73 35.58
N ILE A 13 -18.86 -3.96 35.25
CA ILE A 13 -17.48 -4.36 35.03
C ILE A 13 -16.81 -4.53 36.41
N PRO A 14 -16.15 -5.66 36.72
CA PRO A 14 -15.12 -5.67 37.74
C PRO A 14 -13.77 -5.33 37.08
N ALA A 15 -13.31 -4.10 37.35
CA ALA A 15 -11.96 -3.66 37.06
C ALA A 15 -10.98 -4.44 37.95
N PHE A 16 -10.24 -5.39 37.38
CA PHE A 16 -9.08 -5.97 38.04
C PHE A 16 -7.87 -5.06 37.77
N ILE A 17 -7.66 -4.12 38.69
CA ILE A 17 -6.42 -3.37 38.83
C ILE A 17 -5.44 -4.30 39.56
N VAL A 18 -4.48 -4.86 38.84
CA VAL A 18 -3.31 -5.53 39.46
C VAL A 18 -2.07 -4.72 39.14
N VAL A 19 -1.76 -3.88 40.12
CA VAL A 19 -0.48 -3.33 40.58
C VAL A 19 0.75 -3.67 39.74
N ALA A 20 1.38 -2.62 39.25
CA ALA A 20 2.72 -2.60 38.68
C ALA A 20 3.79 -3.00 39.72
N THR A 21 4.59 -4.01 39.43
CA THR A 21 5.87 -4.22 40.11
C THR A 21 6.99 -3.67 39.23
N LEU A 22 7.42 -2.45 39.54
CA LEU A 22 8.66 -1.86 39.07
C LEU A 22 9.82 -2.63 39.73
N SER A 23 10.43 -3.58 39.02
CA SER A 23 11.76 -4.08 39.38
C SER A 23 12.80 -3.16 38.76
N ALA A 24 13.35 -2.28 39.60
CA ALA A 24 14.50 -1.45 39.30
C ALA A 24 15.81 -2.23 39.52
N CYS A 25 16.69 -2.12 38.52
CA CYS A 25 18.16 -2.09 38.56
C CYS A 25 18.96 -3.30 39.07
N SER A 26 19.86 -3.79 38.21
CA SER A 26 21.29 -3.72 38.54
C SER A 26 22.14 -3.49 37.29
N SER A 27 23.00 -2.46 37.40
CA SER A 27 24.09 -2.13 36.50
C SER A 27 25.30 -2.95 36.91
N GLN A 28 25.93 -3.67 35.98
CA GLN A 28 27.30 -4.12 36.15
C GLN A 28 28.11 -3.78 34.89
N ASN A 29 28.86 -2.68 35.05
CA ASN A 29 30.09 -2.40 34.34
C ASN A 29 31.06 -3.58 34.54
N ALA A 30 31.23 -4.40 33.51
CA ALA A 30 32.36 -5.32 33.42
C ALA A 30 33.40 -4.69 32.50
N ASN A 31 34.35 -3.99 33.11
CA ASN A 31 35.63 -3.64 32.50
C ASN A 31 36.38 -4.95 32.18
N SER A 32 36.38 -5.39 30.92
CA SER A 32 37.39 -6.33 30.44
C SER A 32 38.60 -5.54 29.96
N ARG A 33 39.72 -5.78 30.65
CA ARG A 33 41.03 -5.18 30.39
C ARG A 33 41.60 -5.68 29.06
N LEU A 34 42.25 -4.74 28.37
CA LEU A 34 43.33 -4.87 27.37
C LEU A 34 43.90 -6.28 27.14
N ALA A 35 43.89 -6.70 25.88
CA ALA A 35 45.06 -7.30 25.24
C ALA A 35 45.19 -6.73 23.81
N ASN A 36 46.33 -6.07 23.60
CA ASN A 36 46.77 -5.32 22.44
C ASN A 36 47.03 -6.23 21.23
N SER A 37 46.58 -5.85 20.02
CA SER A 37 47.36 -5.96 18.77
C SER A 37 46.58 -5.45 17.55
N SER A 38 47.31 -4.72 16.70
CA SER A 38 46.97 -4.23 15.36
C SER A 38 46.24 -2.88 15.30
N THR A 39 47.07 -1.85 15.28
CA THR A 39 46.77 -0.50 14.79
C THR A 39 46.19 -0.54 13.37
N ALA A 40 44.91 -0.24 13.25
CA ALA A 40 44.31 0.39 12.08
C ALA A 40 43.36 1.47 12.62
N PRO A 41 43.44 2.73 12.16
CA PRO A 41 42.50 3.75 12.61
C PRO A 41 41.09 3.36 12.15
N LEU A 42 40.21 3.08 13.11
CA LEU A 42 38.78 2.94 12.85
C LEU A 42 38.26 4.29 12.35
N ASN A 43 37.85 4.31 11.09
CA ASN A 43 37.23 5.47 10.47
C ASN A 43 35.84 5.66 11.10
N THR A 44 35.69 6.66 11.97
CA THR A 44 34.43 7.13 12.58
C THR A 44 33.53 7.81 11.54
N SER A 45 33.15 7.07 10.50
CA SER A 45 32.20 7.51 9.46
C SER A 45 30.95 6.60 9.38
N SER A 46 30.84 5.62 10.27
CA SER A 46 29.83 4.55 10.23
C SER A 46 28.61 4.78 11.14
N SER A 47 28.61 5.80 11.99
CA SER A 47 27.44 6.16 12.82
C SER A 47 26.40 7.00 12.07
N THR A 48 26.82 7.75 11.05
CA THR A 48 25.92 8.56 10.21
C THR A 48 25.17 7.71 9.18
N SER A 49 25.76 6.60 8.71
CA SER A 49 25.15 5.75 7.68
C SER A 49 24.04 4.83 8.20
N ILE A 50 24.10 4.38 9.47
CA ILE A 50 23.07 3.51 10.06
C ILE A 50 21.80 4.30 10.39
N SER A 51 21.93 5.53 10.87
CA SER A 51 20.80 6.42 11.14
C SER A 51 20.07 6.83 9.85
N GLN A 52 20.81 7.06 8.78
CA GLN A 52 20.24 7.46 7.49
C GLN A 52 19.53 6.29 6.78
N ALA A 53 20.08 5.07 6.82
CA ALA A 53 19.40 3.88 6.29
C ALA A 53 18.07 3.60 7.01
N SER A 54 18.00 3.81 8.32
CA SER A 54 16.76 3.63 9.10
C SER A 54 15.69 4.68 8.76
N GLN A 55 16.10 5.88 8.37
CA GLN A 55 15.18 6.95 7.96
C GLN A 55 14.60 6.68 6.57
N ASP A 56 15.44 6.26 5.61
CA ASP A 56 15.00 5.94 4.26
C ASP A 56 13.99 4.78 4.23
N GLU A 57 14.19 3.77 5.08
CA GLU A 57 13.25 2.65 5.22
C GLU A 57 11.92 3.10 5.81
N PHE A 58 11.95 3.96 6.83
CA PHE A 58 10.75 4.52 7.45
C PHE A 58 9.97 5.39 6.45
N GLU A 59 10.64 6.29 5.74
CA GLU A 59 10.01 7.14 4.71
C GLU A 59 9.40 6.30 3.58
N SER A 60 10.09 5.26 3.13
CA SER A 60 9.55 4.32 2.14
C SER A 60 8.30 3.61 2.67
N LEU A 61 8.27 3.23 3.95
CA LEU A 61 7.09 2.60 4.56
C LEU A 61 5.91 3.57 4.65
N VAL A 62 6.13 4.78 5.16
CA VAL A 62 5.10 5.82 5.27
C VAL A 62 4.51 6.13 3.90
N LYS A 63 5.35 6.28 2.88
CA LYS A 63 4.90 6.51 1.49
C LYS A 63 4.07 5.35 0.94
N ASN A 64 4.50 4.10 1.17
CA ASN A 64 3.72 2.94 0.75
C ASN A 64 2.34 2.88 1.41
N LEU A 65 2.25 3.31 2.68
CA LEU A 65 0.98 3.40 3.41
C LEU A 65 0.09 4.52 2.85
N ASP A 66 0.64 5.70 2.56
CA ASP A 66 -0.10 6.82 1.94
C ASP A 66 -0.67 6.41 0.56
N ILE A 67 0.17 5.85 -0.31
CA ILE A 67 -0.26 5.36 -1.64
C ILE A 67 -1.38 4.34 -1.49
N LYS A 68 -1.21 3.38 -0.57
CA LYS A 68 -2.24 2.37 -0.30
C LYS A 68 -3.54 3.01 0.21
N SER A 69 -3.47 3.99 1.11
CA SER A 69 -4.64 4.69 1.65
C SER A 69 -5.44 5.33 0.52
N LYS A 70 -4.78 6.13 -0.34
CA LYS A 70 -5.42 6.81 -1.47
C LYS A 70 -6.08 5.84 -2.46
N ILE A 71 -5.44 4.70 -2.74
CA ILE A 71 -6.03 3.64 -3.57
C ILE A 71 -7.26 3.04 -2.89
N LEU A 72 -7.22 2.82 -1.57
CA LEU A 72 -8.34 2.28 -0.82
C LEU A 72 -9.50 3.27 -0.70
N ASP A 73 -9.23 4.56 -0.63
CA ASP A 73 -10.25 5.62 -0.65
C ASP A 73 -10.99 5.64 -1.99
N GLN A 74 -10.25 5.60 -3.11
CA GLN A 74 -10.85 5.45 -4.43
C GLN A 74 -11.64 4.13 -4.54
N TYR A 75 -11.08 3.02 -4.05
CA TYR A 75 -11.78 1.75 -4.04
C TYR A 75 -13.10 1.83 -3.25
N ALA A 76 -13.11 2.49 -2.09
CA ALA A 76 -14.31 2.62 -1.25
C ALA A 76 -15.45 3.33 -2.01
N ASP A 77 -15.13 4.38 -2.76
CA ASP A 77 -16.10 5.10 -3.58
C ASP A 77 -16.62 4.25 -4.76
N TRP A 78 -15.78 3.40 -5.35
CA TRP A 78 -16.13 2.62 -6.54
C TRP A 78 -16.57 1.19 -6.27
N LYS A 79 -16.46 0.71 -5.02
CA LYS A 79 -16.70 -0.67 -4.62
C LYS A 79 -18.05 -1.19 -5.15
N GLY A 80 -18.01 -2.32 -5.84
CA GLY A 80 -19.20 -2.98 -6.37
C GLY A 80 -19.78 -2.39 -7.66
N VAL A 81 -19.24 -1.26 -8.17
CA VAL A 81 -19.65 -0.75 -9.50
C VAL A 81 -19.43 -1.86 -10.54
N ALA A 82 -20.47 -2.20 -11.27
CA ALA A 82 -20.46 -3.31 -12.21
C ALA A 82 -19.44 -3.12 -13.33
N TYR A 83 -18.90 -4.23 -13.84
CA TYR A 83 -18.00 -4.16 -14.98
C TYR A 83 -18.75 -3.79 -16.26
N ARG A 84 -18.21 -2.85 -17.02
CA ARG A 84 -18.69 -2.54 -18.38
C ARG A 84 -17.51 -2.17 -19.26
N LEU A 85 -17.23 -2.97 -20.29
CA LEU A 85 -16.20 -2.65 -21.29
C LEU A 85 -16.45 -1.28 -21.91
N GLY A 86 -15.44 -0.43 -21.95
CA GLY A 86 -15.54 0.97 -22.38
C GLY A 86 -16.11 1.92 -21.32
N GLY A 87 -16.71 1.39 -20.26
CA GLY A 87 -17.32 2.18 -19.19
C GLY A 87 -16.31 2.95 -18.35
N ASN A 88 -16.71 4.14 -17.90
CA ASN A 88 -15.91 5.02 -17.04
C ASN A 88 -16.81 5.83 -16.08
N THR A 89 -17.90 5.21 -15.59
CA THR A 89 -18.90 5.90 -14.75
C THR A 89 -19.40 4.97 -13.65
N LYS A 90 -20.14 5.49 -12.67
CA LYS A 90 -20.79 4.67 -11.63
C LYS A 90 -21.85 3.70 -12.15
N ARG A 91 -22.31 3.85 -13.39
CA ARG A 91 -23.20 2.88 -14.06
C ARG A 91 -22.45 1.68 -14.65
N GLY A 92 -21.13 1.74 -14.67
CA GLY A 92 -20.28 0.67 -15.12
C GLY A 92 -18.90 1.17 -15.53
N ILE A 93 -17.87 0.42 -15.15
CA ILE A 93 -16.47 0.73 -15.40
C ILE A 93 -15.69 -0.51 -15.82
N ASP A 94 -14.71 -0.37 -16.71
CA ASP A 94 -13.79 -1.48 -17.00
C ASP A 94 -12.49 -1.40 -16.21
N CYS A 95 -11.67 -2.45 -16.35
CA CYS A 95 -10.44 -2.59 -15.59
C CYS A 95 -9.45 -1.45 -15.81
N SER A 96 -9.24 -1.02 -17.06
CA SER A 96 -8.27 0.02 -17.38
C SER A 96 -8.80 1.42 -17.06
N ALA A 97 -10.11 1.66 -17.19
CA ALA A 97 -10.75 2.90 -16.74
C ALA A 97 -10.69 3.05 -15.23
N PHE A 98 -10.93 1.99 -14.46
CA PHE A 98 -10.82 2.05 -12.99
C PHE A 98 -9.40 2.41 -12.55
N VAL A 99 -8.40 1.78 -13.17
CA VAL A 99 -6.99 2.12 -12.95
C VAL A 99 -6.73 3.57 -13.34
N GLN A 100 -7.07 3.98 -14.57
CA GLN A 100 -6.88 5.34 -15.07
C GLN A 100 -7.48 6.39 -14.13
N ARG A 101 -8.74 6.20 -13.70
CA ARG A 101 -9.42 7.09 -12.74
C ARG A 101 -8.70 7.15 -11.41
N THR A 102 -8.29 6.00 -10.86
CA THR A 102 -7.58 5.97 -9.59
C THR A 102 -6.29 6.77 -9.65
N PHE A 103 -5.49 6.57 -10.71
CA PHE A 103 -4.21 7.27 -10.85
C PHE A 103 -4.37 8.76 -11.12
N LEU A 104 -5.35 9.14 -11.94
CA LEU A 104 -5.65 10.54 -12.23
C LEU A 104 -6.18 11.26 -10.98
N ASP A 105 -7.21 10.71 -10.33
CA ASP A 105 -7.92 11.38 -9.24
C ASP A 105 -7.08 11.48 -7.95
N GLN A 106 -6.26 10.46 -7.66
CA GLN A 106 -5.51 10.37 -6.39
C GLN A 106 -4.06 10.85 -6.50
N PHE A 107 -3.46 10.78 -7.69
CA PHE A 107 -2.04 11.03 -7.88
C PHE A 107 -1.73 12.00 -9.02
N GLY A 108 -2.74 12.46 -9.78
CA GLY A 108 -2.51 13.31 -10.96
C GLY A 108 -1.77 12.61 -12.10
N VAL A 109 -1.70 11.28 -12.10
CA VAL A 109 -0.96 10.49 -13.10
C VAL A 109 -1.90 10.11 -14.24
N GLU A 110 -1.63 10.63 -15.43
CA GLU A 110 -2.36 10.27 -16.64
C GLU A 110 -1.91 8.91 -17.17
N LEU A 111 -2.82 7.95 -17.20
CA LEU A 111 -2.60 6.65 -17.82
C LEU A 111 -3.39 6.52 -19.12
N PRO A 112 -2.87 5.78 -20.12
CA PRO A 112 -3.63 5.44 -21.32
C PRO A 112 -4.97 4.76 -21.00
N ARG A 113 -5.94 4.87 -21.91
CA ARG A 113 -7.29 4.32 -21.69
C ARG A 113 -7.34 2.79 -21.68
N SER A 114 -6.47 2.12 -22.45
CA SER A 114 -6.55 0.68 -22.71
C SER A 114 -5.51 -0.10 -21.90
N THR A 115 -5.84 -1.34 -21.51
CA THR A 115 -4.86 -2.25 -20.87
C THR A 115 -3.66 -2.55 -21.77
N SER A 116 -3.86 -2.59 -23.09
CA SER A 116 -2.79 -2.83 -24.07
C SER A 116 -1.76 -1.71 -24.12
N ASP A 117 -2.14 -0.49 -23.73
CA ASP A 117 -1.24 0.66 -23.69
C ASP A 117 -0.68 0.85 -22.28
N GLN A 118 -1.51 0.68 -21.23
CA GLN A 118 -1.07 0.77 -19.83
C GLN A 118 0.04 -0.23 -19.49
N GLN A 119 0.11 -1.38 -20.17
CA GLN A 119 1.21 -2.33 -19.96
C GLN A 119 2.59 -1.81 -20.38
N PHE A 120 2.67 -0.66 -21.06
CA PHE A 120 3.91 0.00 -21.44
C PHE A 120 4.18 1.28 -20.64
N SER A 121 3.28 1.67 -19.74
CA SER A 121 3.48 2.80 -18.85
C SER A 121 4.49 2.47 -17.75
N GLY A 122 5.32 3.46 -17.41
CA GLY A 122 6.26 3.37 -16.29
C GLY A 122 7.34 2.30 -16.46
N THR A 123 7.90 1.86 -15.33
CA THR A 123 9.03 0.92 -15.30
C THR A 123 8.58 -0.51 -15.00
N GLN A 124 9.29 -1.51 -15.54
CA GLN A 124 8.98 -2.92 -15.26
C GLN A 124 9.36 -3.32 -13.84
N VAL A 125 8.47 -4.03 -13.15
CA VAL A 125 8.70 -4.51 -11.79
C VAL A 125 8.67 -6.04 -11.72
N ASN A 126 9.64 -6.62 -11.03
CA ASN A 126 9.65 -8.05 -10.71
C ASN A 126 8.59 -8.36 -9.65
N LYS A 127 7.94 -9.51 -9.74
CA LYS A 127 6.87 -9.92 -8.79
C LYS A 127 7.31 -9.83 -7.32
N SER A 128 8.57 -10.18 -7.02
CA SER A 128 9.14 -10.12 -5.66
C SER A 128 9.40 -8.70 -5.14
N LYS A 129 9.33 -7.67 -6.01
CA LYS A 129 9.56 -6.26 -5.70
C LYS A 129 8.29 -5.41 -5.79
N LEU A 130 7.12 -6.06 -5.81
CA LEU A 130 5.83 -5.38 -5.87
C LEU A 130 5.61 -4.49 -4.65
N GLN A 131 5.15 -3.27 -4.92
CA GLN A 131 4.81 -2.25 -3.95
C GLN A 131 3.40 -1.72 -4.20
N ALA A 132 2.77 -1.16 -3.17
CA ALA A 132 1.43 -0.60 -3.33
C ALA A 132 1.44 0.46 -4.45
N GLY A 133 0.44 0.43 -5.32
CA GLY A 133 0.39 1.29 -6.51
C GLY A 133 1.07 0.71 -7.76
N ASP A 134 1.73 -0.45 -7.69
CA ASP A 134 2.18 -1.12 -8.92
C ASP A 134 0.96 -1.66 -9.70
N LEU A 135 0.95 -1.44 -11.01
CA LEU A 135 -0.01 -2.08 -11.91
C LEU A 135 0.36 -3.55 -12.04
N VAL A 136 -0.63 -4.44 -11.84
CA VAL A 136 -0.49 -5.89 -12.03
C VAL A 136 -1.30 -6.32 -13.24
N LEU A 137 -0.65 -7.02 -14.17
CA LEU A 137 -1.19 -7.35 -15.49
C LEU A 137 -1.41 -8.85 -15.64
N PHE A 138 -2.56 -9.21 -16.21
CA PHE A 138 -3.01 -10.60 -16.34
C PHE A 138 -3.48 -10.94 -17.76
N LYS A 139 -3.24 -12.18 -18.19
CA LYS A 139 -3.78 -12.78 -19.43
C LYS A 139 -5.05 -13.58 -19.09
N THR A 140 -6.21 -12.93 -19.12
CA THR A 140 -7.50 -13.56 -18.73
C THR A 140 -8.17 -14.35 -19.87
N GLY A 141 -7.61 -14.28 -21.08
CA GLY A 141 -7.99 -15.09 -22.24
C GLY A 141 -6.91 -15.02 -23.31
N ARG A 142 -7.15 -15.63 -24.48
CA ARG A 142 -6.17 -15.67 -25.58
C ARG A 142 -5.69 -14.26 -25.99
N THR A 143 -6.65 -13.36 -26.20
CA THR A 143 -6.40 -11.95 -26.54
C THR A 143 -6.74 -10.99 -25.40
N MET A 144 -7.49 -11.44 -24.39
CA MET A 144 -7.94 -10.59 -23.30
C MET A 144 -6.79 -10.28 -22.33
N ARG A 145 -6.68 -9.00 -21.98
CA ARG A 145 -5.75 -8.48 -20.97
C ARG A 145 -6.55 -7.82 -19.87
N HIS A 146 -6.08 -7.97 -18.65
CA HIS A 146 -6.70 -7.42 -17.45
C HIS A 146 -5.64 -6.70 -16.62
N VAL A 147 -6.05 -5.64 -15.94
CA VAL A 147 -5.18 -4.83 -15.08
C VAL A 147 -5.85 -4.58 -13.73
N GLY A 148 -5.03 -4.47 -12.69
CA GLY A 148 -5.42 -4.01 -11.36
C GLY A 148 -4.27 -3.29 -10.68
N ILE A 149 -4.54 -2.78 -9.48
CA ILE A 149 -3.59 -2.00 -8.69
C ILE A 149 -3.22 -2.83 -7.45
N TYR A 150 -1.93 -3.14 -7.29
CA TYR A 150 -1.44 -3.87 -6.13
C TYR A 150 -1.58 -3.02 -4.86
N ILE A 151 -2.02 -3.63 -3.77
CA ILE A 151 -2.26 -2.96 -2.47
C ILE A 151 -1.48 -3.62 -1.31
N GLY A 152 -0.48 -4.44 -1.65
CA GLY A 152 0.30 -5.20 -0.68
C GLY A 152 -0.31 -6.55 -0.32
N ASN A 153 0.48 -7.40 0.35
CA ASN A 153 0.06 -8.69 0.89
C ASN A 153 -0.64 -9.60 -0.14
N ASP A 154 -0.07 -9.70 -1.35
CA ASP A 154 -0.63 -10.47 -2.48
C ASP A 154 -2.05 -10.05 -2.89
N LYS A 155 -2.51 -8.85 -2.52
CA LYS A 155 -3.84 -8.33 -2.86
C LYS A 155 -3.77 -7.21 -3.88
N PHE A 156 -4.82 -7.11 -4.69
CA PHE A 156 -4.97 -6.04 -5.68
C PHE A 156 -6.44 -5.65 -5.87
N VAL A 157 -6.68 -4.36 -6.16
CA VAL A 157 -8.00 -3.83 -6.52
C VAL A 157 -8.17 -3.82 -8.03
N HIS A 158 -9.36 -4.14 -8.52
CA HIS A 158 -9.68 -4.14 -9.96
C HIS A 158 -11.19 -4.16 -10.21
N ALA A 159 -11.61 -3.81 -11.43
CA ALA A 159 -12.98 -4.07 -11.89
C ALA A 159 -13.10 -5.50 -12.45
N SER A 160 -13.65 -6.43 -11.68
CA SER A 160 -13.93 -7.82 -12.09
C SER A 160 -15.18 -7.91 -12.97
N THR A 161 -15.16 -8.74 -14.01
CA THR A 161 -16.32 -8.99 -14.87
C THR A 161 -17.54 -9.54 -14.12
N SER A 162 -17.33 -10.33 -13.06
CA SER A 162 -18.42 -10.94 -12.29
C SER A 162 -18.81 -10.15 -11.05
N ASN A 163 -17.85 -9.50 -10.39
CA ASN A 163 -18.04 -8.92 -9.05
C ASN A 163 -17.96 -7.38 -9.04
N GLY A 164 -17.80 -6.74 -10.21
CA GLY A 164 -17.53 -5.32 -10.29
C GLY A 164 -16.20 -4.94 -9.66
N VAL A 165 -16.07 -3.68 -9.24
CA VAL A 165 -14.89 -3.19 -8.52
C VAL A 165 -14.72 -3.90 -7.17
N THR A 166 -13.65 -4.67 -7.03
CA THR A 166 -13.41 -5.59 -5.91
C THR A 166 -11.92 -5.75 -5.61
N VAL A 167 -11.61 -6.46 -4.51
CA VAL A 167 -10.27 -6.89 -4.13
C VAL A 167 -10.12 -8.39 -4.41
N SER A 168 -9.02 -8.78 -5.04
CA SER A 168 -8.66 -10.18 -5.29
C SER A 168 -7.27 -10.50 -4.74
N GLU A 169 -7.00 -11.79 -4.53
CA GLU A 169 -5.69 -12.30 -4.14
C GLU A 169 -4.94 -12.87 -5.35
N MET A 170 -3.70 -12.42 -5.56
CA MET A 170 -2.80 -12.88 -6.63
C MET A 170 -2.34 -14.33 -6.42
N SER A 171 -2.32 -14.80 -5.19
CA SER A 171 -1.95 -16.17 -4.82
C SER A 171 -3.01 -17.20 -5.22
N ASN A 172 -4.27 -16.79 -5.43
CA ASN A 172 -5.32 -17.69 -5.90
C ASN A 172 -4.95 -18.28 -7.27
N THR A 173 -5.23 -19.58 -7.45
CA THR A 173 -4.95 -20.35 -8.67
C THR A 173 -5.33 -19.65 -9.97
N TYR A 174 -6.46 -18.94 -10.01
CA TYR A 174 -6.89 -18.24 -11.22
C TYR A 174 -5.93 -17.10 -11.58
N TRP A 175 -5.63 -16.21 -10.63
CA TRP A 175 -4.81 -15.02 -10.84
C TRP A 175 -3.33 -15.34 -10.95
N ASN A 176 -2.84 -16.28 -10.13
CA ASN A 176 -1.45 -16.71 -10.11
C ASN A 176 -1.00 -17.18 -11.51
N LYS A 177 -1.80 -18.04 -12.16
CA LYS A 177 -1.52 -18.56 -13.50
C LYS A 177 -1.61 -17.52 -14.61
N ARG A 178 -2.28 -16.40 -14.38
CA ARG A 178 -2.57 -15.38 -15.40
C ARG A 178 -1.68 -14.16 -15.30
N PHE A 179 -1.06 -13.93 -14.15
CA PHE A 179 -0.10 -12.84 -13.94
C PHE A 179 1.05 -12.97 -14.94
N TYR A 180 1.41 -11.89 -15.62
CA TYR A 180 2.51 -11.91 -16.58
C TYR A 180 3.47 -10.72 -16.49
N ALA A 181 3.05 -9.60 -15.89
CA ALA A 181 3.90 -8.42 -15.77
C ALA A 181 3.39 -7.49 -14.66
N ALA A 182 4.29 -6.64 -14.17
CA ALA A 182 3.95 -5.52 -13.32
C ALA A 182 4.66 -4.24 -13.77
N ARG A 183 4.02 -3.09 -13.53
CA ARG A 183 4.53 -1.75 -13.89
C ARG A 183 4.43 -0.77 -12.73
N ARG A 184 5.48 0.00 -12.50
CA ARG A 184 5.48 1.12 -11.55
C ARG A 184 5.33 2.43 -12.29
N VAL A 185 4.27 3.17 -11.97
CA VAL A 185 3.89 4.42 -12.65
C VAL A 185 3.93 5.65 -11.73
N ILE A 186 4.21 5.46 -10.43
CA ILE A 186 4.45 6.53 -9.48
C ILE A 186 5.94 6.48 -9.14
N ASP A 187 6.69 7.52 -9.51
CA ASP A 187 8.10 7.59 -9.18
C ASP A 187 8.33 8.07 -7.74
N LYS A 188 9.56 7.83 -7.26
CA LYS A 188 9.95 8.23 -5.91
C LYS A 188 9.86 9.75 -5.68
N ASN A 189 10.06 10.55 -6.73
CA ASN A 189 10.14 12.00 -6.66
C ASN A 189 8.79 12.72 -6.87
N ASP A 190 7.83 12.12 -7.56
CA ASP A 190 6.60 12.81 -7.98
C ASP A 190 5.65 13.15 -6.81
N THR A 191 5.61 12.31 -5.77
CA THR A 191 4.81 12.61 -4.57
C THR A 191 5.46 13.63 -3.64
N ALA A 192 6.80 13.68 -3.58
CA ALA A 192 7.52 14.66 -2.75
C ALA A 192 7.33 16.09 -3.29
N LEU A 193 7.21 16.24 -4.61
CA LEU A 193 6.90 17.52 -5.25
C LEU A 193 5.44 17.95 -5.01
N ALA A 194 4.49 17.01 -4.98
CA ALA A 194 3.09 17.29 -4.69
C ALA A 194 2.89 17.78 -3.24
N GLU A 195 3.53 17.15 -2.24
CA GLU A 195 3.42 17.55 -0.83
C GLU A 195 4.13 18.88 -0.52
N ASN A 196 5.28 19.14 -1.16
CA ASN A 196 5.97 20.42 -0.99
C ASN A 196 5.20 21.57 -1.65
N THR A 197 4.52 21.32 -2.77
CA THR A 197 3.68 22.34 -3.44
C THR A 197 2.42 22.66 -2.64
N LEU A 198 1.80 21.66 -2.00
CA LEU A 198 0.63 21.86 -1.14
C LEU A 198 1.00 22.60 0.16
N SER A 199 2.15 22.30 0.76
CA SER A 199 2.61 22.97 1.98
C SER A 199 2.99 24.44 1.76
N GLN A 200 3.51 24.78 0.59
CA GLN A 200 3.86 26.17 0.22
C GLN A 200 2.62 27.03 -0.11
N ASN A 201 1.52 26.42 -0.54
CA ASN A 201 0.26 27.12 -0.85
C ASN A 201 -0.67 27.31 0.35
N VAL A 202 -0.44 26.62 1.47
CA VAL A 202 -1.20 26.81 2.72
C VAL A 202 -0.59 27.92 3.61
N LEU A 203 0.63 28.36 3.32
CA LEU A 203 1.34 29.43 4.03
C LEU A 203 1.28 30.80 3.31
N ARG A 204 0.35 30.98 2.37
CA ARG A 204 0.08 32.25 1.68
C ARG A 204 -1.37 32.68 1.84
#